data_AF-A0A6I9Q4I1-F1
#
_entry.id   AF-A0A6I9Q4I1-F1
#
_cell.length_a   1.000
_cell.length_b   1.000
_cell.length_c   1.000
_cell.angle_alpha   90.00
_cell.angle_beta   90.00
_cell.angle_gamma   90.00
#
_symmetry.space_group_name_H-M   'P 1'
#
loop_
_entity.id
_entity.type
_entity.pdbx_description
1 polymer ?
#
loop_
_entity_poly.entity_id
_entity_poly.type
_entity_poly.pdbx_seq_one_letter_code
_entity_poly.pdbx_strand_id
1 'polypeptide(L)'
;MREKPLPPSFYRAGLRKQELEKSVQWAQENDKSLRQIQDSLASTDRHLTAYLADHIDAQQIPQEAQKIQAELSGHEATLEDMKKKNQDKDPRVMGQIDLTQKMLANVWTKFRLFQKPANFDTRLTECERLLAGVKSQGGVLDIRSVEQDVVQSQLDQCMKLYKVLSEVKGEVETVIKTGRQIVQKQQTEQPKDMDDRVTALKLLYNQLGSQVTESKLELEKSLKLSRKLRKELNGLTEWLAATDAELTRRSAVDGMPSDLEAEVEWAQSIHEETERRQPQLQAVVDLAEALKAVLRGHGGLVDDKVSLLRCNWIAVTSRAEEWLNLLLDYQRQMQKLDGEIKEVNGWIDGAEKKMDEIASQGPNDAALKVLRAELDLTKGKMEGVRTLAKELMSTRGEKCQVQVRPKVEQLNHRFEIIAQRISSGMTAASAKELEQYHSEAQIWLELLEEEVKQGENLKEEDFQEDKDCEEGAVKELLLKGENLQKRAPDQDKREQIRLKQNQLNSKYNTVKVDIES
;
A
#
# COMPACT_ATOMS: atom_id res chain seq x y z
N MET A 1 -30.39 144.02 -12.89
CA MET A 1 -29.52 143.18 -13.74
C MET A 1 -30.06 141.75 -13.68
N ARG A 2 -30.60 141.21 -14.78
CA ARG A 2 -31.06 139.82 -14.86
C ARG A 2 -29.87 138.95 -15.24
N GLU A 3 -29.47 138.04 -14.37
CA GLU A 3 -28.51 136.98 -14.71
C GLU A 3 -29.10 136.10 -15.81
N LYS A 4 -28.37 135.97 -16.93
CA LYS A 4 -28.71 135.00 -17.98
C LYS A 4 -28.34 133.59 -17.48
N PRO A 5 -29.20 132.58 -17.68
CA PRO A 5 -28.83 131.21 -17.35
C PRO A 5 -27.70 130.73 -18.28
N LEU A 6 -26.71 130.07 -17.69
CA LEU A 6 -25.58 129.44 -18.40
C LEU A 6 -26.08 128.42 -19.45
N PRO A 7 -25.41 128.30 -20.60
CA PRO A 7 -25.86 127.40 -21.67
C PRO A 7 -25.86 125.93 -21.22
N PRO A 8 -26.78 125.09 -21.74
CA PRO A 8 -26.88 123.65 -21.43
C PRO A 8 -25.59 122.85 -21.69
N SER A 9 -24.66 123.40 -22.48
CA SER A 9 -23.35 122.81 -22.76
C SER A 9 -22.41 122.76 -21.55
N PHE A 10 -22.50 123.73 -20.61
CA PHE A 10 -21.67 123.75 -19.40
C PHE A 10 -22.13 122.71 -18.35
N TYR A 11 -23.44 122.50 -18.22
CA TYR A 11 -23.99 121.43 -17.37
C TYR A 11 -23.66 120.04 -17.93
N ARG A 12 -23.74 119.85 -19.27
CA ARG A 12 -23.28 118.60 -19.92
C ARG A 12 -21.77 118.36 -19.77
N ALA A 13 -20.94 119.40 -19.85
CA ALA A 13 -19.49 119.28 -19.66
C ALA A 13 -19.11 118.95 -18.21
N GLY A 14 -19.79 119.54 -17.22
CA GLY A 14 -19.60 119.23 -15.80
C GLY A 14 -20.02 117.81 -15.43
N LEU A 15 -21.19 117.35 -15.90
CA LEU A 15 -21.66 115.97 -15.73
C LEU A 15 -20.71 114.96 -16.40
N ARG A 16 -20.27 115.24 -17.63
CA ARG A 16 -19.31 114.38 -18.35
C ARG A 16 -17.93 114.35 -17.68
N LYS A 17 -17.47 115.47 -17.11
CA LYS A 17 -16.22 115.52 -16.32
C LYS A 17 -16.35 114.68 -15.04
N GLN A 18 -17.47 114.78 -14.34
CA GLN A 18 -17.72 114.01 -13.12
C GLN A 18 -17.88 112.50 -13.41
N GLU A 19 -18.52 112.13 -14.53
CA GLU A 19 -18.59 110.75 -15.02
C GLU A 19 -17.21 110.21 -15.43
N LEU A 20 -16.38 111.01 -16.10
CA LEU A 20 -14.99 110.66 -16.44
C LEU A 20 -14.13 110.52 -15.19
N GLU A 21 -14.25 111.41 -14.19
CA GLU A 21 -13.54 111.32 -12.91
C GLU A 21 -13.92 110.05 -12.14
N LYS A 22 -15.22 109.73 -12.06
CA LYS A 22 -15.70 108.47 -11.48
C LYS A 22 -15.20 107.25 -12.25
N SER A 23 -15.17 107.32 -13.59
CA SER A 23 -14.65 106.26 -14.45
C SER A 23 -13.14 106.03 -14.26
N VAL A 24 -12.36 107.11 -14.17
CA VAL A 24 -10.91 107.05 -13.95
C VAL A 24 -10.58 106.56 -12.53
N GLN A 25 -11.27 107.04 -11.50
CA GLN A 25 -11.12 106.53 -10.13
C GLN A 25 -11.43 105.05 -10.05
N TRP A 26 -12.54 104.63 -10.66
CA TRP A 26 -12.93 103.23 -10.72
C TRP A 26 -11.90 102.36 -11.48
N ALA A 27 -11.34 102.86 -12.59
CA ALA A 27 -10.27 102.16 -13.32
C ALA A 27 -8.98 102.06 -12.49
N GLN A 28 -8.61 103.11 -11.76
CA GLN A 28 -7.45 103.11 -10.85
C GLN A 28 -7.62 102.13 -9.68
N GLU A 29 -8.82 102.04 -9.11
CA GLU A 29 -9.16 101.09 -8.04
C GLU A 29 -9.15 99.64 -8.55
N ASN A 30 -9.63 99.41 -9.78
CA ASN A 30 -9.52 98.11 -10.44
C ASN A 30 -8.04 97.73 -10.71
N ASP A 31 -7.25 98.66 -11.24
CA ASP A 31 -5.81 98.45 -11.49
C ASP A 31 -5.07 98.11 -10.18
N LYS A 32 -5.39 98.83 -9.10
CA LYS A 32 -4.80 98.60 -7.77
C LYS A 32 -5.18 97.23 -7.23
N SER A 33 -6.46 96.87 -7.31
CA SER A 33 -6.96 95.55 -6.87
C SER A 33 -6.33 94.42 -7.69
N LEU A 34 -6.24 94.57 -9.01
CA LEU A 34 -5.60 93.59 -9.90
C LEU A 34 -4.11 93.41 -9.56
N ARG A 35 -3.37 94.49 -9.31
CA ARG A 35 -1.96 94.39 -8.90
C ARG A 35 -1.81 93.69 -7.56
N GLN A 36 -2.66 94.00 -6.58
CA GLN A 36 -2.64 93.31 -5.27
C GLN A 36 -2.90 91.81 -5.42
N ILE A 37 -3.88 91.41 -6.24
CA ILE A 37 -4.15 90.02 -6.55
C ILE A 37 -2.96 89.38 -7.25
N GLN A 38 -2.38 90.03 -8.28
CA GLN A 38 -1.22 89.54 -9.00
C GLN A 38 0.01 89.33 -8.10
N ASP A 39 0.29 90.26 -7.19
CA ASP A 39 1.41 90.18 -6.24
C ASP A 39 1.20 89.05 -5.22
N SER A 40 -0.04 88.91 -4.70
CA SER A 40 -0.40 87.81 -3.81
C SER A 40 -0.28 86.46 -4.52
N LEU A 41 -0.82 86.34 -5.75
CA LEU A 41 -0.70 85.13 -6.56
C LEU A 41 0.76 84.79 -6.86
N ALA A 42 1.61 85.78 -7.19
CA ALA A 42 3.03 85.56 -7.41
C ALA A 42 3.76 85.11 -6.13
N SER A 43 3.36 85.61 -4.96
CA SER A 43 3.90 85.15 -3.68
C SER A 43 3.49 83.71 -3.39
N THR A 44 2.20 83.39 -3.53
CA THR A 44 1.67 82.03 -3.33
C THR A 44 2.28 81.04 -4.32
N ASP A 45 2.47 81.45 -5.58
CA ASP A 45 3.15 80.64 -6.59
C ASP A 45 4.59 80.27 -6.17
N ARG A 46 5.35 81.23 -5.63
CA ARG A 46 6.70 80.97 -5.12
C ARG A 46 6.67 80.02 -3.92
N HIS A 47 5.76 80.22 -2.97
CA HIS A 47 5.62 79.33 -1.82
C HIS A 47 5.27 77.90 -2.24
N LEU A 48 4.27 77.73 -3.11
CA LEU A 48 3.90 76.41 -3.62
C LEU A 48 5.03 75.75 -4.40
N THR A 49 5.78 76.52 -5.18
CA THR A 49 6.95 76.00 -5.92
C THR A 49 8.04 75.53 -4.96
N ALA A 50 8.30 76.28 -3.87
CA ALA A 50 9.24 75.88 -2.83
C ALA A 50 8.78 74.61 -2.10
N TYR A 51 7.51 74.54 -1.68
CA TYR A 51 6.97 73.35 -1.01
C TYR A 51 7.03 72.11 -1.90
N LEU A 52 6.70 72.23 -3.19
CA LEU A 52 6.80 71.13 -4.13
C LEU A 52 8.24 70.66 -4.34
N ALA A 53 9.21 71.58 -4.35
CA ALA A 53 10.64 71.26 -4.46
C ALA A 53 11.18 70.55 -3.21
N ASP A 54 10.69 70.94 -2.03
CA ASP A 54 11.09 70.35 -0.74
C ASP A 54 10.27 69.10 -0.36
N HIS A 55 9.41 68.61 -1.26
CA HIS A 55 8.48 67.49 -1.02
C HIS A 55 7.58 67.69 0.21
N ILE A 56 7.11 68.93 0.42
CA ILE A 56 6.16 69.29 1.46
C ILE A 56 4.74 69.28 0.90
N ASP A 57 3.82 68.58 1.57
CA ASP A 57 2.41 68.50 1.16
C ASP A 57 1.44 69.21 2.12
N ALA A 58 0.20 69.36 1.67
CA ALA A 58 -0.86 70.04 2.43
C ALA A 58 -1.19 69.39 3.79
N GLN A 59 -0.92 68.10 3.99
CA GLN A 59 -1.15 67.41 5.27
C GLN A 59 -0.07 67.74 6.30
N GLN A 60 1.14 68.03 5.84
CA GLN A 60 2.27 68.39 6.71
C GLN A 60 2.16 69.84 7.24
N ILE A 61 1.56 70.74 6.45
CA ILE A 61 1.34 72.16 6.81
C ILE A 61 -0.14 72.57 6.64
N PRO A 62 -1.07 72.00 7.43
CA PRO A 62 -2.52 72.15 7.20
C PRO A 62 -3.05 73.57 7.39
N GLN A 63 -2.47 74.35 8.33
CA GLN A 63 -2.88 75.73 8.56
C GLN A 63 -2.53 76.63 7.37
N GLU A 64 -1.34 76.46 6.81
CA GLU A 64 -0.90 77.22 5.64
C GLU A 64 -1.70 76.80 4.39
N ALA A 65 -1.96 75.50 4.22
CA ALA A 65 -2.80 75.00 3.14
C ALA A 65 -4.22 75.60 3.19
N GLN A 66 -4.81 75.70 4.38
CA GLN A 66 -6.14 76.31 4.57
C GLN A 66 -6.12 77.82 4.29
N LYS A 67 -5.06 78.53 4.71
CA LYS A 67 -4.87 79.95 4.41
C LYS A 67 -4.76 80.19 2.91
N ILE A 68 -3.89 79.44 2.22
CA ILE A 68 -3.72 79.52 0.76
C ILE A 68 -5.06 79.23 0.06
N GLN A 69 -5.80 78.21 0.50
CA GLN A 69 -7.11 77.90 -0.06
C GLN A 69 -8.10 79.07 0.10
N ALA A 70 -8.18 79.67 1.28
CA ALA A 70 -9.07 80.80 1.55
C ALA A 70 -8.70 82.03 0.70
N GLU A 71 -7.40 82.32 0.57
CA GLU A 71 -6.89 83.41 -0.27
C GLU A 71 -7.22 83.17 -1.75
N LEU A 72 -6.98 81.98 -2.28
CA LEU A 72 -7.28 81.64 -3.67
C LEU A 72 -8.78 81.72 -3.98
N SER A 73 -9.64 81.21 -3.10
CA SER A 73 -11.10 81.33 -3.25
C SER A 73 -11.57 82.79 -3.13
N GLY A 74 -10.94 83.60 -2.26
CA GLY A 74 -11.24 85.02 -2.14
C GLY A 74 -10.84 85.81 -3.41
N HIS A 75 -9.68 85.50 -3.98
CA HIS A 75 -9.21 86.08 -5.24
C HIS A 75 -10.10 85.68 -6.42
N GLU A 76 -10.55 84.42 -6.47
CA GLU A 76 -11.49 83.91 -7.48
C GLU A 76 -12.82 84.68 -7.45
N ALA A 77 -13.43 84.84 -6.26
CA ALA A 77 -14.66 85.59 -6.09
C ALA A 77 -14.51 87.06 -6.50
N THR A 78 -13.39 87.69 -6.13
CA THR A 78 -13.10 89.09 -6.47
C THR A 78 -12.90 89.27 -7.98
N LEU A 79 -12.14 88.39 -8.64
CA LEU A 79 -11.93 88.44 -10.08
C LEU A 79 -13.23 88.20 -10.87
N GLU A 80 -14.12 87.34 -10.38
CA GLU A 80 -15.41 87.09 -11.02
C GLU A 80 -16.36 88.30 -10.91
N ASP A 81 -16.38 88.97 -9.76
CA ASP A 81 -17.12 90.23 -9.57
C ASP A 81 -16.53 91.36 -10.44
N MET A 82 -15.20 91.47 -10.51
CA MET A 82 -14.52 92.42 -11.40
C MET A 82 -14.82 92.15 -12.87
N LYS A 83 -14.87 90.88 -13.29
CA LYS A 83 -15.20 90.49 -14.66
C LYS A 83 -16.62 90.92 -15.04
N LYS A 84 -17.61 90.64 -14.16
CA LYS A 84 -19.00 91.05 -14.36
C LYS A 84 -19.16 92.57 -14.44
N LYS A 85 -18.45 93.33 -13.59
CA LYS A 85 -18.51 94.81 -13.59
C LYS A 85 -17.77 95.47 -14.77
N ASN A 86 -16.94 94.72 -15.50
CA ASN A 86 -16.15 95.19 -16.64
C ASN A 86 -16.65 94.69 -18.01
N GLN A 87 -17.74 93.93 -18.07
CA GLN A 87 -18.21 93.24 -19.28
C GLN A 87 -18.47 94.17 -20.49
N ASP A 88 -18.89 95.41 -20.23
CA ASP A 88 -19.19 96.44 -21.25
C ASP A 88 -18.14 97.56 -21.32
N LYS A 89 -16.94 97.36 -20.74
CA LYS A 89 -15.91 98.40 -20.54
C LYS A 89 -14.60 98.10 -21.31
N ASP A 90 -13.60 98.98 -21.15
CA ASP A 90 -12.33 99.01 -21.91
C ASP A 90 -11.70 97.61 -22.11
N PRO A 91 -11.44 97.19 -23.36
CA PRO A 91 -10.84 95.88 -23.67
C PRO A 91 -9.47 95.65 -23.03
N ARG A 92 -8.75 96.73 -22.66
CA ARG A 92 -7.46 96.63 -21.96
C ARG A 92 -7.59 96.09 -20.54
N VAL A 93 -8.62 96.52 -19.80
CA VAL A 93 -8.89 96.05 -18.43
C VAL A 93 -9.37 94.61 -18.46
N MET A 94 -10.20 94.26 -19.45
CA MET A 94 -10.64 92.88 -19.67
C MET A 94 -9.45 91.94 -19.93
N GLY A 95 -8.49 92.35 -20.78
CA GLY A 95 -7.28 91.56 -21.04
C GLY A 95 -6.39 91.35 -19.80
N GLN A 96 -6.31 92.34 -18.90
CA GLN A 96 -5.60 92.19 -17.62
C GLN A 96 -6.33 91.28 -16.63
N ILE A 97 -7.66 91.33 -16.58
CA ILE A 97 -8.48 90.40 -15.79
C ILE A 97 -8.26 88.97 -16.31
N ASP A 98 -8.33 88.74 -17.61
CA ASP A 98 -8.10 87.42 -18.22
C ASP A 98 -6.68 86.89 -17.95
N LEU A 99 -5.66 87.74 -18.01
CA LEU A 99 -4.30 87.37 -17.64
C LEU A 99 -4.21 86.95 -16.15
N THR A 100 -4.86 87.71 -15.26
CA THR A 100 -4.87 87.41 -13.82
C THR A 100 -5.67 86.15 -13.52
N GLN A 101 -6.76 85.88 -14.25
CA GLN A 101 -7.50 84.62 -14.20
C GLN A 101 -6.64 83.43 -14.64
N LYS A 102 -5.81 83.59 -15.68
CA LYS A 102 -4.83 82.56 -16.07
C LYS A 102 -3.77 82.34 -14.98
N MET A 103 -3.25 83.41 -14.36
CA MET A 103 -2.33 83.27 -13.22
C MET A 103 -2.98 82.52 -12.06
N LEU A 104 -4.21 82.89 -11.69
CA LEU A 104 -4.98 82.22 -10.64
C LEU A 104 -5.19 80.74 -10.96
N ALA A 105 -5.55 80.41 -12.21
CA ALA A 105 -5.71 79.02 -12.66
C ALA A 105 -4.40 78.22 -12.50
N ASN A 106 -3.26 78.80 -12.89
CA ASN A 106 -1.95 78.15 -12.73
C ASN A 106 -1.61 77.91 -11.25
N VAL A 107 -1.88 78.90 -10.38
CA VAL A 107 -1.65 78.77 -8.94
C VAL A 107 -2.58 77.71 -8.33
N TRP A 108 -3.84 77.64 -8.75
CA TRP A 108 -4.76 76.56 -8.38
C TRP A 108 -4.27 75.18 -8.84
N THR A 109 -3.69 75.06 -10.03
CA THR A 109 -3.07 73.82 -10.49
C THR A 109 -1.91 73.41 -9.59
N LYS A 110 -0.99 74.33 -9.25
CA LYS A 110 0.10 74.04 -8.29
C LYS A 110 -0.43 73.70 -6.91
N PHE A 111 -1.48 74.38 -6.45
CA PHE A 111 -2.10 74.10 -5.16
C PHE A 111 -2.69 72.69 -5.12
N ARG A 112 -3.32 72.23 -6.21
CA ARG A 112 -3.79 70.84 -6.34
C ARG A 112 -2.64 69.83 -6.31
N LEU A 113 -1.53 70.11 -6.99
CA LEU A 113 -0.35 69.24 -6.93
C LEU A 113 0.24 69.19 -5.52
N PHE A 114 0.29 70.32 -4.81
CA PHE A 114 0.72 70.42 -3.41
C PHE A 114 -0.18 69.64 -2.43
N GLN A 115 -1.46 69.42 -2.79
CA GLN A 115 -2.36 68.59 -1.98
C GLN A 115 -2.14 67.07 -2.14
N LYS A 116 -1.34 66.63 -3.13
CA LYS A 116 -0.95 65.23 -3.26
C LYS A 116 -0.03 64.86 -2.09
N PRO A 117 -0.28 63.76 -1.35
CA PRO A 117 0.62 63.32 -0.30
C PRO A 117 2.03 63.06 -0.84
N ALA A 118 3.06 63.64 -0.22
CA ALA A 118 4.42 63.63 -0.72
C ALA A 118 5.03 62.22 -0.75
N ASN A 119 4.64 61.36 0.19
CA ASN A 119 5.12 59.97 0.28
C ASN A 119 4.33 58.99 -0.60
N PHE A 120 3.32 59.45 -1.35
CA PHE A 120 2.44 58.55 -2.09
C PHE A 120 3.19 57.76 -3.17
N ASP A 121 4.02 58.41 -3.99
CA ASP A 121 4.73 57.74 -5.08
C ASP A 121 5.69 56.67 -4.54
N THR A 122 6.39 56.98 -3.44
CA THR A 122 7.27 56.03 -2.74
C THR A 122 6.49 54.81 -2.25
N ARG A 123 5.35 55.02 -1.60
CA ARG A 123 4.49 53.93 -1.11
C ARG A 123 3.93 53.07 -2.25
N LEU A 124 3.53 53.71 -3.35
CA LEU A 124 3.05 53.01 -4.55
C LEU A 124 4.16 52.14 -5.14
N THR A 125 5.35 52.69 -5.36
CA THR A 125 6.50 51.94 -5.89
C THR A 125 6.96 50.83 -4.94
N GLU A 126 6.88 51.04 -3.62
CA GLU A 126 7.17 49.99 -2.65
C GLU A 126 6.16 48.83 -2.74
N CYS A 127 4.87 49.12 -2.85
CA CYS A 127 3.84 48.11 -3.09
C CYS A 127 4.07 47.35 -4.40
N GLU A 128 4.33 48.06 -5.50
CA GLU A 128 4.63 47.47 -6.81
C GLU A 128 5.84 46.54 -6.72
N ARG A 129 6.92 46.97 -6.06
CA ARG A 129 8.14 46.18 -5.85
C ARG A 129 7.89 44.93 -5.01
N LEU A 130 7.15 45.05 -3.92
CA LEU A 130 6.83 43.90 -3.05
C LEU A 130 6.01 42.84 -3.81
N LEU A 131 4.98 43.25 -4.55
CA LEU A 131 4.17 42.33 -5.35
C LEU A 131 4.97 41.73 -6.50
N ALA A 132 5.86 42.49 -7.15
CA ALA A 132 6.78 41.96 -8.14
C ALA A 132 7.72 40.89 -7.54
N GLY A 133 8.21 41.12 -6.31
CA GLY A 133 8.99 40.14 -5.55
C GLY A 133 8.23 38.84 -5.32
N VAL A 134 6.97 38.91 -4.88
CA VAL A 134 6.11 37.73 -4.71
C VAL A 134 5.88 37.02 -6.05
N LYS A 135 5.60 37.77 -7.12
CA LYS A 135 5.40 37.22 -8.47
C LYS A 135 6.64 36.46 -8.98
N SER A 136 7.85 36.98 -8.73
CA SER A 136 9.10 36.34 -9.15
C SER A 136 9.32 34.97 -8.49
N GLN A 137 8.72 34.74 -7.31
CA GLN A 137 8.79 33.48 -6.59
C GLN A 137 7.66 32.50 -6.99
N GLY A 138 6.89 32.79 -8.04
CA GLY A 138 5.76 31.96 -8.48
C GLY A 138 6.14 30.50 -8.78
N GLY A 139 7.39 30.21 -9.17
CA GLY A 139 7.85 28.84 -9.40
C GLY A 139 7.92 27.96 -8.15
N VAL A 140 7.93 28.54 -6.95
CA VAL A 140 7.88 27.80 -5.68
C VAL A 140 6.48 27.23 -5.41
N LEU A 141 5.46 27.90 -5.95
CA LEU A 141 4.05 27.53 -5.76
C LEU A 141 3.66 26.26 -6.53
N ASP A 142 4.49 25.83 -7.46
CA ASP A 142 4.28 24.66 -8.30
C ASP A 142 4.74 23.37 -7.60
N ILE A 143 3.90 22.33 -7.62
CA ILE A 143 4.17 21.08 -6.90
C ILE A 143 5.06 20.20 -7.77
N ARG A 144 6.34 20.06 -7.37
CA ARG A 144 7.38 19.42 -8.21
C ARG A 144 7.86 18.08 -7.67
N SER A 145 7.29 17.63 -6.55
CA SER A 145 7.78 16.44 -5.88
C SER A 145 6.65 15.69 -5.16
N VAL A 146 6.89 14.39 -5.02
CA VAL A 146 6.11 13.46 -4.20
C VAL A 146 6.72 13.26 -2.82
N GLU A 147 7.97 13.71 -2.61
CA GLU A 147 8.70 13.55 -1.36
C GLU A 147 8.17 14.50 -0.29
N GLN A 148 7.81 13.93 0.85
CA GLN A 148 7.24 14.67 1.98
C GLN A 148 8.07 15.90 2.36
N ASP A 149 9.39 15.76 2.44
CA ASP A 149 10.29 16.81 2.93
C ASP A 149 10.38 17.97 1.93
N VAL A 150 10.35 17.65 0.64
CA VAL A 150 10.33 18.64 -0.44
C VAL A 150 9.00 19.38 -0.46
N VAL A 151 7.87 18.67 -0.41
CA VAL A 151 6.53 19.29 -0.40
C VAL A 151 6.32 20.14 0.86
N GLN A 152 6.84 19.71 2.01
CA GLN A 152 6.83 20.52 3.23
C GLN A 152 7.62 21.82 3.06
N SER A 153 8.83 21.75 2.51
CA SER A 153 9.64 22.95 2.23
C SER A 153 8.95 23.90 1.24
N GLN A 154 8.26 23.38 0.23
CA GLN A 154 7.47 24.18 -0.71
C GLN A 154 6.29 24.87 0.00
N LEU A 155 5.57 24.14 0.87
CA LEU A 155 4.49 24.69 1.69
C LEU A 155 4.98 25.80 2.62
N ASP A 156 6.11 25.60 3.29
CA ASP A 156 6.70 26.61 4.19
C ASP A 156 7.04 27.90 3.44
N GLN A 157 7.58 27.78 2.22
CA GLN A 157 7.86 28.94 1.38
C GLN A 157 6.58 29.60 0.86
N CYS A 158 5.55 28.82 0.48
CA CYS A 158 4.24 29.33 0.12
C CYS A 158 3.60 30.10 1.30
N MET A 159 3.74 29.61 2.53
CA MET A 159 3.27 30.28 3.74
C MET A 159 3.99 31.60 4.01
N LYS A 160 5.29 31.71 3.68
CA LYS A 160 6.00 33.00 3.72
C LYS A 160 5.41 34.01 2.73
N LEU A 161 5.13 33.58 1.49
CA LEU A 161 4.50 34.44 0.48
C LEU A 161 3.09 34.88 0.91
N TYR A 162 2.31 33.95 1.48
CA TYR A 162 0.99 34.25 2.03
C TYR A 162 1.07 35.31 3.15
N LYS A 163 2.05 35.18 4.05
CA LYS A 163 2.29 36.16 5.12
C LYS A 163 2.63 37.54 4.56
N VAL A 164 3.53 37.63 3.59
CA VAL A 164 3.89 38.91 2.93
C VAL A 164 2.67 39.58 2.29
N LEU A 165 1.83 38.81 1.58
CA LEU A 165 0.59 39.34 0.99
C LEU A 165 -0.40 39.82 2.06
N SER A 166 -0.52 39.09 3.17
CA SER A 166 -1.39 39.48 4.27
C SER A 166 -0.93 40.76 4.98
N GLU A 167 0.38 40.94 5.15
CA GLU A 167 0.96 42.14 5.79
C GLU A 167 0.83 43.37 4.89
N VAL A 168 1.02 43.22 3.58
CA VAL A 168 0.94 44.34 2.63
C VAL A 168 -0.50 44.71 2.25
N LYS A 169 -1.50 43.89 2.60
CA LYS A 169 -2.91 44.09 2.23
C LYS A 169 -3.44 45.49 2.54
N GLY A 170 -3.31 45.93 3.79
CA GLY A 170 -3.85 47.22 4.22
C GLY A 170 -3.15 48.41 3.56
N GLU A 171 -1.85 48.25 3.28
CA GLU A 171 -1.05 49.24 2.58
C GLU A 171 -1.49 49.36 1.10
N VAL A 172 -1.64 48.23 0.41
CA VAL A 172 -2.15 48.17 -0.98
C VAL A 172 -3.55 48.78 -1.06
N GLU A 173 -4.46 48.45 -0.15
CA GLU A 173 -5.82 49.02 -0.12
C GLU A 173 -5.79 50.55 0.07
N THR A 174 -4.90 51.03 0.94
CA THR A 174 -4.72 52.47 1.20
C THR A 174 -4.14 53.19 -0.01
N VAL A 175 -3.09 52.64 -0.63
CA VAL A 175 -2.48 53.18 -1.85
C VAL A 175 -3.49 53.21 -2.99
N ILE A 176 -4.30 52.17 -3.16
CA ILE A 176 -5.36 52.14 -4.18
C ILE A 176 -6.38 53.24 -3.92
N LYS A 177 -6.88 53.36 -2.68
CA LYS A 177 -7.88 54.35 -2.31
C LYS A 177 -7.35 55.78 -2.50
N THR A 178 -6.15 56.06 -2.00
CA THR A 178 -5.51 57.38 -2.12
C THR A 178 -5.19 57.71 -3.57
N GLY A 179 -4.68 56.75 -4.35
CA GLY A 179 -4.39 56.95 -5.78
C GLY A 179 -5.64 57.32 -6.59
N ARG A 180 -6.76 56.63 -6.35
CA ARG A 180 -8.06 56.99 -6.96
C ARG A 180 -8.53 58.39 -6.55
N GLN A 181 -8.32 58.77 -5.29
CA GLN A 181 -8.66 60.12 -4.81
C GLN A 181 -7.80 61.21 -5.45
N ILE A 182 -6.50 60.96 -5.64
CA ILE A 182 -5.56 61.87 -6.33
C ILE A 182 -6.03 62.12 -7.76
N VAL A 183 -6.41 61.07 -8.49
CA VAL A 183 -6.96 61.17 -9.86
C VAL A 183 -8.27 61.95 -9.86
N GLN A 184 -9.21 61.61 -8.96
CA GLN A 184 -10.52 62.26 -8.87
C GLN A 184 -10.41 63.76 -8.56
N LYS A 185 -9.48 64.15 -7.67
CA LYS A 185 -9.25 65.55 -7.29
C LYS A 185 -8.33 66.31 -8.26
N GLN A 186 -7.81 65.64 -9.30
CA GLN A 186 -6.85 66.18 -10.27
C GLN A 186 -5.58 66.73 -9.60
N GLN A 187 -5.05 65.97 -8.63
CA GLN A 187 -3.84 66.29 -7.86
C GLN A 187 -2.56 65.70 -8.50
N THR A 188 -2.64 65.32 -9.77
CA THR A 188 -1.52 64.78 -10.56
C THR A 188 -1.61 65.31 -11.99
N GLU A 189 -0.46 65.55 -12.60
CA GLU A 189 -0.36 65.93 -14.01
C GLU A 189 -0.60 64.75 -14.96
N GLN A 190 -0.48 63.52 -14.44
CA GLN A 190 -0.64 62.28 -15.20
C GLN A 190 -1.79 61.43 -14.63
N PRO A 191 -3.05 61.86 -14.75
CA PRO A 191 -4.20 61.18 -14.13
C PRO A 191 -4.44 59.79 -14.71
N LYS A 192 -4.23 59.61 -16.02
CA LYS A 192 -4.42 58.31 -16.69
C LYS A 192 -3.37 57.28 -16.24
N ASP A 193 -2.09 57.66 -16.26
CA ASP A 193 -0.99 56.77 -15.81
C ASP A 193 -1.19 56.34 -14.35
N MET A 194 -1.55 57.29 -13.49
CA MET A 194 -1.83 57.02 -12.08
C MET A 194 -2.98 56.02 -11.90
N ASP A 195 -4.07 56.18 -12.68
CA ASP A 195 -5.21 55.28 -12.64
C ASP A 195 -4.85 53.87 -13.14
N ASP A 196 -4.08 53.79 -14.23
CA ASP A 196 -3.60 52.55 -14.83
C ASP A 196 -2.69 51.79 -13.85
N ARG A 197 -1.73 52.47 -13.20
CA ARG A 197 -0.84 51.88 -12.19
C ARG A 197 -1.58 51.34 -10.98
N VAL A 198 -2.52 52.11 -10.43
CA VAL A 198 -3.36 51.68 -9.30
C VAL A 198 -4.26 50.50 -9.69
N THR A 199 -4.77 50.49 -10.92
CA THR A 199 -5.54 49.35 -11.47
C THR A 199 -4.66 48.10 -11.60
N ALA A 200 -3.47 48.25 -12.16
CA ALA A 200 -2.51 47.16 -12.32
C ALA A 200 -2.08 46.58 -10.96
N LEU A 201 -1.82 47.43 -9.97
CA LEU A 201 -1.50 47.00 -8.60
C LEU A 201 -2.65 46.17 -7.99
N LYS A 202 -3.89 46.62 -8.13
CA LYS A 202 -5.08 45.89 -7.66
C LYS A 202 -5.22 44.52 -8.33
N LEU A 203 -5.08 44.47 -9.65
CA LEU A 203 -5.17 43.22 -10.42
C LEU A 203 -4.08 42.25 -10.00
N LEU A 204 -2.84 42.73 -9.88
CA LEU A 204 -1.70 41.93 -9.47
C LEU A 204 -1.87 41.37 -8.06
N TYR A 205 -2.29 42.20 -7.10
CA TYR A 205 -2.54 41.76 -5.72
C TYR A 205 -3.61 40.66 -5.67
N ASN A 206 -4.72 40.84 -6.39
CA ASN A 206 -5.80 39.85 -6.44
C ASN A 206 -5.34 38.54 -7.09
N GLN A 207 -4.61 38.61 -8.21
CA GLN A 207 -4.07 37.44 -8.89
C GLN A 207 -3.08 36.66 -8.01
N LEU A 208 -2.15 37.36 -7.34
CA LEU A 208 -1.21 36.73 -6.43
C LEU A 208 -1.92 36.14 -5.21
N GLY A 209 -2.91 36.85 -4.67
CA GLY A 209 -3.74 36.36 -3.57
C GLY A 209 -4.47 35.08 -3.92
N SER A 210 -5.10 34.99 -5.10
CA SER A 210 -5.76 33.77 -5.56
C SER A 210 -4.74 32.65 -5.79
N GLN A 211 -3.64 32.94 -6.49
CA GLN A 211 -2.62 31.95 -6.83
C GLN A 211 -1.97 31.34 -5.57
N VAL A 212 -1.53 32.17 -4.62
CA VAL A 212 -0.90 31.70 -3.37
C VAL A 212 -1.89 30.93 -2.51
N THR A 213 -3.17 31.33 -2.47
CA THR A 213 -4.20 30.63 -1.69
C THR A 213 -4.53 29.25 -2.31
N GLU A 214 -4.68 29.17 -3.63
CA GLU A 214 -4.89 27.91 -4.35
C GLU A 214 -3.68 26.99 -4.13
N SER A 215 -2.47 27.50 -4.38
CA SER A 215 -1.23 26.72 -4.24
C SER A 215 -1.02 26.22 -2.82
N LYS A 216 -1.35 27.03 -1.80
CA LYS A 216 -1.32 26.59 -0.40
C LYS A 216 -2.22 25.38 -0.18
N LEU A 217 -3.49 25.45 -0.64
CA LEU A 217 -4.45 24.37 -0.47
C LEU A 217 -3.99 23.09 -1.19
N GLU A 218 -3.45 23.22 -2.39
CA GLU A 218 -2.92 22.09 -3.16
C GLU A 218 -1.68 21.48 -2.52
N LEU A 219 -0.75 22.30 -2.01
CA LEU A 219 0.43 21.85 -1.27
C LEU A 219 0.06 21.15 0.04
N GLU A 220 -0.91 21.68 0.81
CA GLU A 220 -1.43 21.03 2.01
C GLU A 220 -2.07 19.66 1.70
N LYS A 221 -2.85 19.59 0.61
CA LYS A 221 -3.46 18.35 0.14
C LYS A 221 -2.40 17.36 -0.32
N SER A 222 -1.43 17.80 -1.13
CA SER A 222 -0.31 16.99 -1.63
C SER A 222 0.52 16.44 -0.47
N LEU A 223 0.86 17.26 0.52
CA LEU A 223 1.61 16.86 1.71
C LEU A 223 0.87 15.78 2.51
N LYS A 224 -0.45 15.96 2.70
CA LYS A 224 -1.29 14.97 3.40
C LYS A 224 -1.33 13.64 2.65
N LEU A 225 -1.48 13.68 1.32
CA LEU A 225 -1.50 12.48 0.48
C LEU A 225 -0.14 11.79 0.46
N SER A 226 0.95 12.53 0.27
CA SER A 226 2.33 12.04 0.30
C SER A 226 2.66 11.34 1.63
N ARG A 227 2.31 11.95 2.78
CA ARG A 227 2.48 11.33 4.10
C ARG A 227 1.74 10.00 4.24
N LYS A 228 0.48 9.95 3.80
CA LYS A 228 -0.31 8.72 3.84
C LYS A 228 0.28 7.66 2.93
N LEU A 229 0.59 8.03 1.68
CA LEU A 229 1.18 7.12 0.71
C LEU A 229 2.50 6.53 1.22
N ARG A 230 3.39 7.36 1.78
CA ARG A 230 4.65 6.90 2.38
C ARG A 230 4.42 5.91 3.51
N LYS A 231 3.46 6.18 4.40
CA LYS A 231 3.14 5.29 5.53
C LYS A 231 2.67 3.92 5.05
N GLU A 232 1.71 3.89 4.13
CA GLU A 232 1.16 2.63 3.61
C GLU A 232 2.20 1.87 2.76
N LEU A 233 2.97 2.57 1.91
CA LEU A 233 4.07 1.99 1.14
C LEU A 233 5.11 1.33 2.06
N ASN A 234 5.56 2.03 3.10
CA ASN A 234 6.55 1.51 4.03
C ASN A 234 6.01 0.30 4.79
N GLY A 235 4.77 0.37 5.30
CA GLY A 235 4.17 -0.73 6.04
C GLY A 235 4.03 -2.01 5.21
N LEU A 236 3.69 -1.89 3.92
CA LEU A 236 3.65 -3.04 3.01
C LEU A 236 5.06 -3.51 2.63
N THR A 237 5.99 -2.61 2.37
CA THR A 237 7.38 -2.95 2.01
C THR A 237 8.08 -3.70 3.14
N GLU A 238 7.93 -3.24 4.38
CA GLU A 238 8.50 -3.89 5.57
C GLU A 238 7.91 -5.29 5.78
N TRP A 239 6.59 -5.44 5.62
CA TRP A 239 5.94 -6.74 5.71
C TRP A 239 6.42 -7.69 4.60
N LEU A 240 6.48 -7.22 3.34
CA LEU A 240 6.98 -8.02 2.22
C LEU A 240 8.43 -8.47 2.45
N ALA A 241 9.30 -7.57 2.93
CA ALA A 241 10.69 -7.90 3.21
C ALA A 241 10.83 -8.93 4.35
N ALA A 242 10.03 -8.80 5.42
CA ALA A 242 10.02 -9.76 6.51
C ALA A 242 9.52 -11.14 6.06
N THR A 243 8.42 -11.17 5.29
CA THR A 243 7.85 -12.41 4.72
C THR A 243 8.84 -13.06 3.76
N ASP A 244 9.48 -12.30 2.88
CA ASP A 244 10.45 -12.84 1.92
C ASP A 244 11.70 -13.40 2.62
N ALA A 245 12.20 -12.72 3.65
CA ALA A 245 13.34 -13.21 4.43
C ALA A 245 13.01 -14.53 5.14
N GLU A 246 11.83 -14.61 5.76
CA GLU A 246 11.39 -15.81 6.46
C GLU A 246 11.10 -16.97 5.50
N LEU A 247 10.45 -16.69 4.36
CA LEU A 247 10.21 -17.67 3.31
C LEU A 247 11.53 -18.21 2.74
N THR A 248 12.52 -17.33 2.52
CA THR A 248 13.87 -17.73 2.08
C THR A 248 14.54 -18.63 3.12
N ARG A 249 14.47 -18.26 4.41
CA ARG A 249 15.05 -19.06 5.49
C ARG A 249 14.42 -20.45 5.59
N ARG A 250 13.10 -20.55 5.44
CA ARG A 250 12.33 -21.81 5.53
C ARG A 250 12.55 -22.71 4.32
N SER A 251 12.50 -22.14 3.12
CA SER A 251 12.73 -22.87 1.85
C SER A 251 14.20 -23.20 1.58
N ALA A 252 15.16 -22.61 2.29
CA ALA A 252 16.59 -22.93 2.15
C ALA A 252 16.96 -24.33 2.71
N VAL A 253 16.05 -24.98 3.43
CA VAL A 253 16.25 -26.33 3.94
C VAL A 253 16.23 -27.32 2.78
N ASP A 254 17.23 -28.21 2.71
CA ASP A 254 17.26 -29.26 1.70
C ASP A 254 16.14 -30.29 1.95
N GLY A 255 15.26 -30.46 0.96
CA GLY A 255 14.05 -31.29 1.04
C GLY A 255 12.89 -30.66 1.83
N MET A 256 11.95 -31.51 2.27
CA MET A 256 10.77 -31.06 3.04
C MET A 256 11.07 -30.78 4.52
N PRO A 257 10.31 -29.86 5.16
CA PRO A 257 10.46 -29.53 6.59
C PRO A 257 10.21 -30.74 7.49
N SER A 258 10.92 -30.80 8.62
CA SER A 258 10.79 -31.88 9.61
C SER A 258 9.46 -31.80 10.37
N ASP A 259 8.99 -30.59 10.66
CA ASP A 259 7.69 -30.33 11.27
C ASP A 259 6.75 -29.74 10.21
N LEU A 260 6.08 -30.64 9.48
CA LEU A 260 5.22 -30.26 8.37
C LEU A 260 3.98 -29.47 8.84
N GLU A 261 3.42 -29.83 9.99
CA GLU A 261 2.19 -29.18 10.47
C GLU A 261 2.47 -27.72 10.83
N ALA A 262 3.54 -27.46 11.60
CA ALA A 262 3.92 -26.09 11.95
C ALA A 262 4.29 -25.25 10.71
N GLU A 263 4.84 -25.87 9.67
CA GLU A 263 5.16 -25.17 8.42
C GLU A 263 3.89 -24.83 7.62
N VAL A 264 2.92 -25.76 7.55
CA VAL A 264 1.63 -25.52 6.90
C VAL A 264 0.85 -24.43 7.63
N GLU A 265 0.78 -24.46 8.96
CA GLU A 265 0.13 -23.43 9.77
C GLU A 265 0.75 -22.05 9.52
N TRP A 266 2.08 -21.97 9.47
CA TRP A 266 2.77 -20.71 9.16
C TRP A 266 2.44 -20.21 7.75
N ALA A 267 2.51 -21.09 6.74
CA ALA A 267 2.25 -20.71 5.35
C ALA A 267 0.78 -20.28 5.14
N GLN A 268 -0.18 -20.95 5.80
CA GLN A 268 -1.59 -20.54 5.84
C GLN A 268 -1.77 -19.18 6.50
N SER A 269 -1.09 -18.93 7.62
CA SER A 269 -1.14 -17.62 8.28
C SER A 269 -0.63 -16.48 7.38
N ILE A 270 0.43 -16.72 6.59
CA ILE A 270 0.91 -15.75 5.60
C ILE A 270 -0.11 -15.53 4.49
N HIS A 271 -0.78 -16.58 4.03
CA HIS A 271 -1.85 -16.46 3.03
C HIS A 271 -3.03 -15.63 3.56
N GLU A 272 -3.51 -15.90 4.77
CA GLU A 272 -4.56 -15.09 5.42
C GLU A 272 -4.15 -13.63 5.62
N GLU A 273 -2.90 -13.40 6.03
CA GLU A 273 -2.35 -12.04 6.19
C GLU A 273 -2.25 -11.30 4.84
N THR A 274 -1.96 -12.03 3.75
CA THR A 274 -1.94 -11.49 2.38
C THR A 274 -3.33 -10.98 1.98
N GLU A 275 -4.37 -11.81 2.17
CA GLU A 275 -5.77 -11.42 1.92
C GLU A 275 -6.17 -10.20 2.78
N ARG A 276 -5.77 -10.18 4.06
CA ARG A 276 -6.05 -9.06 4.97
C ARG A 276 -5.37 -7.75 4.55
N ARG A 277 -4.22 -7.83 3.88
CA ARG A 277 -3.43 -6.67 3.42
C ARG A 277 -3.76 -6.21 2.01
N GLN A 278 -4.50 -6.99 1.22
CA GLN A 278 -4.93 -6.60 -0.12
C GLN A 278 -5.66 -5.23 -0.18
N PRO A 279 -6.53 -4.87 0.79
CA PRO A 279 -7.12 -3.53 0.83
C PRO A 279 -6.11 -2.40 1.06
N GLN A 280 -5.00 -2.67 1.78
CA GLN A 280 -3.93 -1.69 1.97
C GLN A 280 -3.18 -1.44 0.66
N LEU A 281 -2.95 -2.49 -0.14
CA LEU A 281 -2.38 -2.35 -1.48
C LEU A 281 -3.28 -1.50 -2.37
N GLN A 282 -4.60 -1.74 -2.34
CA GLN A 282 -5.56 -0.89 -3.06
C GLN A 282 -5.53 0.56 -2.57
N ALA A 283 -5.45 0.78 -1.26
CA ALA A 283 -5.34 2.12 -0.70
C ALA A 283 -4.07 2.86 -1.18
N VAL A 284 -2.94 2.17 -1.34
CA VAL A 284 -1.72 2.75 -1.94
C VAL A 284 -1.99 3.24 -3.37
N VAL A 285 -2.69 2.43 -4.16
CA VAL A 285 -3.04 2.77 -5.55
C VAL A 285 -3.96 3.98 -5.61
N ASP A 286 -5.00 4.01 -4.76
CA ASP A 286 -5.95 5.11 -4.71
C ASP A 286 -5.28 6.41 -4.24
N LEU A 287 -4.39 6.32 -3.23
CA LEU A 287 -3.58 7.45 -2.75
C LEU A 287 -2.64 7.97 -3.84
N ALA A 288 -2.05 7.06 -4.63
CA ALA A 288 -1.19 7.41 -5.74
C ALA A 288 -1.94 8.17 -6.83
N GLU A 289 -3.11 7.69 -7.26
CA GLU A 289 -3.97 8.38 -8.23
C GLU A 289 -4.44 9.74 -7.71
N ALA A 290 -4.84 9.82 -6.44
CA ALA A 290 -5.21 11.07 -5.80
C ALA A 290 -4.04 12.08 -5.76
N LEU A 291 -2.81 11.61 -5.57
CA LEU A 291 -1.60 12.45 -5.56
C LEU A 291 -1.24 12.90 -6.98
N LYS A 292 -1.34 12.02 -7.99
CA LYS A 292 -1.14 12.38 -9.41
C LYS A 292 -2.08 13.48 -9.87
N ALA A 293 -3.35 13.42 -9.46
CA ALA A 293 -4.35 14.44 -9.79
C ALA A 293 -3.97 15.84 -9.25
N VAL A 294 -3.20 15.90 -8.16
CA VAL A 294 -2.69 17.15 -7.56
C VAL A 294 -1.38 17.60 -8.20
N LEU A 295 -0.59 16.69 -8.76
CA LEU A 295 0.75 16.95 -9.32
C LEU A 295 0.77 17.51 -10.76
N ARG A 296 -0.40 17.72 -11.39
CA ARG A 296 -0.61 18.42 -12.68
C ARG A 296 0.49 18.18 -13.75
N GLY A 297 0.93 16.92 -13.94
CA GLY A 297 1.94 16.54 -14.93
C GLY A 297 3.18 15.83 -14.40
N HIS A 298 3.46 15.90 -13.09
CA HIS A 298 4.57 15.18 -12.44
C HIS A 298 4.19 13.79 -11.89
N GLY A 299 3.15 13.16 -12.48
CA GLY A 299 2.59 11.90 -11.98
C GLY A 299 3.53 10.69 -12.04
N GLY A 300 4.48 10.67 -12.99
CA GLY A 300 5.40 9.54 -13.18
C GLY A 300 6.29 9.24 -11.97
N LEU A 301 6.58 10.24 -11.12
CA LEU A 301 7.36 10.04 -9.89
C LEU A 301 6.65 9.11 -8.87
N VAL A 302 5.31 9.08 -8.91
CA VAL A 302 4.51 8.18 -8.07
C VAL A 302 4.49 6.77 -8.66
N ASP A 303 4.48 6.67 -9.99
CA ASP A 303 4.34 5.41 -10.72
C ASP A 303 5.47 4.43 -10.44
N ASP A 304 6.72 4.90 -10.41
CA ASP A 304 7.87 4.04 -10.18
C ASP A 304 7.79 3.35 -8.81
N LYS A 305 7.42 4.10 -7.76
CA LYS A 305 7.31 3.56 -6.39
C LYS A 305 6.17 2.57 -6.24
N VAL A 306 5.01 2.88 -6.81
CA VAL A 306 3.84 2.00 -6.74
C VAL A 306 4.06 0.74 -7.58
N SER A 307 4.68 0.88 -8.76
CA SER A 307 5.01 -0.26 -9.63
C SER A 307 6.00 -1.19 -8.96
N LEU A 308 7.05 -0.66 -8.33
CA LEU A 308 8.00 -1.47 -7.57
C LEU A 308 7.31 -2.24 -6.43
N LEU A 309 6.46 -1.57 -5.65
CA LEU A 309 5.71 -2.26 -4.58
C LEU A 309 4.81 -3.37 -5.16
N ARG A 310 4.09 -3.11 -6.26
CA ARG A 310 3.23 -4.11 -6.90
C ARG A 310 4.02 -5.31 -7.41
N CYS A 311 5.18 -5.09 -8.02
CA CYS A 311 6.06 -6.18 -8.45
C CYS A 311 6.53 -7.02 -7.26
N ASN A 312 6.98 -6.37 -6.18
CA ASN A 312 7.42 -7.07 -4.98
C ASN A 312 6.27 -7.82 -4.30
N TRP A 313 5.07 -7.23 -4.28
CA TRP A 313 3.87 -7.88 -3.78
C TRP A 313 3.63 -9.19 -4.52
N ILE A 314 3.50 -9.13 -5.85
CA ILE A 314 3.27 -10.33 -6.68
C ILE A 314 4.36 -11.37 -6.46
N ALA A 315 5.64 -10.97 -6.51
CA ALA A 315 6.75 -11.90 -6.38
C ALA A 315 6.73 -12.66 -5.04
N VAL A 316 6.54 -11.95 -3.93
CA VAL A 316 6.56 -12.57 -2.59
C VAL A 316 5.29 -13.38 -2.34
N THR A 317 4.11 -12.86 -2.70
CA THR A 317 2.85 -13.56 -2.45
C THR A 317 2.71 -14.80 -3.32
N SER A 318 3.12 -14.75 -4.59
CA SER A 318 3.13 -15.94 -5.45
C SER A 318 4.11 -16.99 -4.93
N ARG A 319 5.31 -16.60 -4.48
CA ARG A 319 6.26 -17.56 -3.89
C ARG A 319 5.72 -18.18 -2.59
N ALA A 320 5.03 -17.40 -1.76
CA ALA A 320 4.39 -17.91 -0.54
C ALA A 320 3.25 -18.88 -0.86
N GLU A 321 2.44 -18.58 -1.87
CA GLU A 321 1.36 -19.45 -2.33
C GLU A 321 1.89 -20.76 -2.95
N GLU A 322 2.94 -20.69 -3.78
CA GLU A 322 3.63 -21.86 -4.32
C GLU A 322 4.17 -22.75 -3.19
N TRP A 323 4.78 -22.15 -2.16
CA TRP A 323 5.26 -22.88 -0.99
C TRP A 323 4.12 -23.56 -0.23
N LEU A 324 3.02 -22.84 0.05
CA LEU A 324 1.85 -23.41 0.70
C LEU A 324 1.28 -24.59 -0.09
N ASN A 325 1.11 -24.44 -1.41
CA ASN A 325 0.61 -25.49 -2.28
C ASN A 325 1.52 -26.73 -2.27
N LEU A 326 2.84 -26.53 -2.27
CA LEU A 326 3.82 -27.61 -2.19
C LEU A 326 3.69 -28.40 -0.88
N LEU A 327 3.54 -27.69 0.24
CA LEU A 327 3.38 -28.30 1.57
C LEU A 327 2.06 -29.07 1.70
N LEU A 328 0.95 -28.50 1.23
CA LEU A 328 -0.36 -29.15 1.26
C LEU A 328 -0.40 -30.40 0.38
N ASP A 329 0.25 -30.37 -0.79
CA ASP A 329 0.41 -31.56 -1.63
C ASP A 329 1.25 -32.64 -0.92
N TYR A 330 2.38 -32.25 -0.30
CA TYR A 330 3.19 -33.18 0.48
C TYR A 330 2.42 -33.78 1.67
N GLN A 331 1.69 -32.96 2.44
CA GLN A 331 0.87 -33.39 3.57
C GLN A 331 -0.19 -34.41 3.14
N ARG A 332 -0.87 -34.14 2.02
CA ARG A 332 -1.88 -35.04 1.44
C ARG A 332 -1.28 -36.39 1.01
N GLN A 333 -0.12 -36.37 0.35
CA GLN A 333 0.56 -37.60 -0.06
C GLN A 333 1.04 -38.42 1.14
N MET A 334 1.58 -37.76 2.19
CA MET A 334 1.98 -38.42 3.43
C MET A 334 0.79 -39.02 4.18
N GLN A 335 -0.33 -38.30 4.28
CA GLN A 335 -1.56 -38.81 4.90
C GLN A 335 -2.13 -40.01 4.12
N LYS A 336 -2.09 -39.95 2.78
CA LYS A 336 -2.48 -41.07 1.93
C LYS A 336 -1.60 -42.29 2.19
N LEU A 337 -0.29 -42.11 2.21
CA LEU A 337 0.67 -43.19 2.50
C LEU A 337 0.40 -43.80 3.89
N ASP A 338 0.29 -42.98 4.93
CA ASP A 338 0.02 -43.45 6.29
C ASP A 338 -1.35 -44.17 6.38
N GLY A 339 -2.35 -43.72 5.62
CA GLY A 339 -3.65 -44.40 5.49
C GLY A 339 -3.54 -45.78 4.86
N GLU A 340 -2.88 -45.89 3.71
CA GLU A 340 -2.66 -47.17 3.02
C GLU A 340 -1.81 -48.13 3.88
N ILE A 341 -0.79 -47.63 4.58
CA ILE A 341 0.01 -48.42 5.54
C ILE A 341 -0.85 -48.94 6.68
N LYS A 342 -1.75 -48.13 7.24
CA LYS A 342 -2.69 -48.55 8.30
C LYS A 342 -3.65 -49.62 7.80
N GLU A 343 -4.18 -49.47 6.58
CA GLU A 343 -5.06 -50.49 5.99
C GLU A 343 -4.34 -51.83 5.80
N VAL A 344 -3.12 -51.81 5.25
CA VAL A 344 -2.33 -53.04 5.06
C VAL A 344 -1.97 -53.66 6.40
N ASN A 345 -1.51 -52.88 7.39
CA ASN A 345 -1.24 -53.40 8.73
C ASN A 345 -2.49 -54.01 9.38
N GLY A 346 -3.64 -53.33 9.29
CA GLY A 346 -4.89 -53.87 9.84
C GLY A 346 -5.32 -55.17 9.17
N TRP A 347 -5.08 -55.31 7.87
CA TRP A 347 -5.26 -56.59 7.17
C TRP A 347 -4.25 -57.64 7.64
N ILE A 348 -2.96 -57.30 7.77
CA ILE A 348 -1.92 -58.22 8.28
C ILE A 348 -2.33 -58.75 9.66
N ASP A 349 -2.70 -57.86 10.60
CA ASP A 349 -3.10 -58.24 11.95
C ASP A 349 -4.32 -59.19 11.93
N GLY A 350 -5.32 -58.89 11.08
CA GLY A 350 -6.49 -59.74 10.89
C GLY A 350 -6.16 -61.10 10.26
N ALA A 351 -5.24 -61.13 9.30
CA ALA A 351 -4.78 -62.33 8.63
C ALA A 351 -3.93 -63.20 9.57
N GLU A 352 -3.05 -62.60 10.38
CA GLU A 352 -2.28 -63.28 11.43
C GLU A 352 -3.21 -63.98 12.41
N LYS A 353 -4.23 -63.27 12.92
CA LYS A 353 -5.24 -63.85 13.82
C LYS A 353 -6.01 -65.01 13.19
N LYS A 354 -6.51 -64.86 11.96
CA LYS A 354 -7.19 -65.96 11.24
C LYS A 354 -6.25 -67.16 11.04
N MET A 355 -4.98 -66.92 10.73
CA MET A 355 -3.97 -67.99 10.57
C MET A 355 -3.66 -68.70 11.90
N ASP A 356 -3.67 -67.98 13.02
CA ASP A 356 -3.54 -68.56 14.36
C ASP A 356 -4.78 -69.39 14.74
N GLU A 357 -5.98 -68.91 14.42
CA GLU A 357 -7.24 -69.64 14.62
C GLU A 357 -7.25 -70.96 13.84
N ILE A 358 -6.89 -70.93 12.55
CA ILE A 358 -6.76 -72.14 11.72
C ILE A 358 -5.72 -73.11 12.30
N ALA A 359 -4.59 -72.60 12.82
CA ALA A 359 -3.60 -73.44 13.47
C ALA A 359 -4.13 -74.12 14.75
N SER A 360 -5.02 -73.46 15.49
CA SER A 360 -5.61 -74.01 16.72
C SER A 360 -6.77 -74.99 16.49
N GLN A 361 -7.60 -74.77 15.47
CA GLN A 361 -8.84 -75.52 15.22
C GLN A 361 -8.69 -76.63 14.17
N GLY A 362 -7.56 -76.66 13.46
CA GLY A 362 -7.28 -77.63 12.39
C GLY A 362 -7.50 -77.06 10.98
N PRO A 363 -7.12 -77.80 9.92
CA PRO A 363 -7.09 -77.29 8.55
C PRO A 363 -8.48 -76.88 8.05
N ASN A 364 -8.66 -75.58 7.80
CA ASN A 364 -9.87 -74.99 7.21
C ASN A 364 -9.57 -74.45 5.80
N ASP A 365 -9.73 -75.28 4.78
CA ASP A 365 -9.40 -74.96 3.39
C ASP A 365 -10.25 -73.80 2.82
N ALA A 366 -11.49 -73.65 3.29
CA ALA A 366 -12.36 -72.55 2.88
C ALA A 366 -11.83 -71.20 3.41
N ALA A 367 -11.43 -71.14 4.68
CA ALA A 367 -10.81 -69.94 5.26
C ALA A 367 -9.46 -69.61 4.60
N LEU A 368 -8.65 -70.63 4.28
CA LEU A 368 -7.38 -70.44 3.54
C LEU A 368 -7.61 -69.91 2.11
N LYS A 369 -8.64 -70.38 1.41
CA LYS A 369 -9.02 -69.86 0.08
C LYS A 369 -9.43 -68.39 0.14
N VAL A 370 -10.22 -68.00 1.15
CA VAL A 370 -10.59 -66.60 1.37
C VAL A 370 -9.35 -65.75 1.69
N LEU A 371 -8.48 -66.20 2.58
CA LEU A 371 -7.22 -65.52 2.90
C LEU A 371 -6.30 -65.35 1.68
N ARG A 372 -6.23 -66.34 0.79
CA ARG A 372 -5.45 -66.26 -0.46
C ARG A 372 -6.03 -65.20 -1.41
N ALA A 373 -7.35 -65.13 -1.56
CA ALA A 373 -8.00 -64.10 -2.36
C ALA A 373 -7.81 -62.68 -1.76
N GLU A 374 -7.94 -62.54 -0.43
CA GLU A 374 -7.67 -61.29 0.29
C GLU A 374 -6.19 -60.86 0.18
N LEU A 375 -5.26 -61.82 0.20
CA LEU A 375 -3.83 -61.60 0.00
C LEU A 375 -3.55 -61.03 -1.40
N ASP A 376 -4.15 -61.58 -2.45
CA ASP A 376 -3.96 -61.08 -3.81
C ASP A 376 -4.49 -59.66 -4.01
N LEU A 377 -5.62 -59.32 -3.37
CA LEU A 377 -6.12 -57.95 -3.34
C LEU A 377 -5.14 -57.02 -2.59
N THR A 378 -4.63 -57.46 -1.44
CA THR A 378 -3.73 -56.65 -0.61
C THR A 378 -2.36 -56.49 -1.23
N LYS A 379 -1.89 -57.44 -2.05
CA LYS A 379 -0.68 -57.27 -2.88
C LYS A 379 -0.78 -56.04 -3.79
N GLY A 380 -1.95 -55.80 -4.39
CA GLY A 380 -2.19 -54.60 -5.20
C GLY A 380 -2.07 -53.31 -4.38
N LYS A 381 -2.61 -53.29 -3.17
CA LYS A 381 -2.46 -52.15 -2.24
C LYS A 381 -1.01 -51.94 -1.80
N MET A 382 -0.29 -53.02 -1.47
CA MET A 382 1.12 -52.97 -1.11
C MET A 382 1.99 -52.40 -2.25
N GLU A 383 1.65 -52.71 -3.51
CA GLU A 383 2.33 -52.13 -4.66
C GLU A 383 2.02 -50.63 -4.82
N GLY A 384 0.78 -50.22 -4.52
CA GLY A 384 0.39 -48.81 -4.40
C GLY A 384 1.24 -48.07 -3.37
N VAL A 385 1.37 -48.63 -2.16
CA VAL A 385 2.22 -48.10 -1.08
C VAL A 385 3.67 -47.98 -1.52
N ARG A 386 4.23 -49.01 -2.17
CA ARG A 386 5.61 -48.98 -2.69
C ARG A 386 5.82 -47.90 -3.74
N THR A 387 4.87 -47.76 -4.65
CA THR A 387 4.92 -46.75 -5.72
C THR A 387 4.88 -45.33 -5.13
N LEU A 388 3.90 -45.06 -4.27
CA LEU A 388 3.74 -43.76 -3.61
C LEU A 388 4.95 -43.41 -2.73
N ALA A 389 5.46 -44.38 -1.97
CA ALA A 389 6.65 -44.19 -1.16
C ALA A 389 7.87 -43.88 -2.02
N LYS A 390 8.07 -44.60 -3.13
CA LYS A 390 9.18 -44.36 -4.05
C LYS A 390 9.11 -42.97 -4.66
N GLU A 391 7.91 -42.53 -5.07
CA GLU A 391 7.68 -41.18 -5.59
C GLU A 391 8.02 -40.12 -4.56
N LEU A 392 7.51 -40.24 -3.33
CA LEU A 392 7.79 -39.33 -2.21
C LEU A 392 9.30 -39.24 -1.91
N MET A 393 9.97 -40.40 -1.77
CA MET A 393 11.40 -40.46 -1.49
C MET A 393 12.27 -39.88 -2.61
N SER A 394 11.79 -39.94 -3.87
CA SER A 394 12.54 -39.43 -5.02
C SER A 394 12.33 -37.93 -5.26
N THR A 395 11.18 -37.39 -4.87
CA THR A 395 10.77 -36.01 -5.21
C THR A 395 10.90 -35.02 -4.06
N ARG A 396 10.93 -35.48 -2.80
CA ARG A 396 10.83 -34.61 -1.60
C ARG A 396 12.12 -34.51 -0.77
N GLY A 397 13.23 -35.00 -1.31
CA GLY A 397 14.57 -34.91 -0.70
C GLY A 397 14.84 -35.92 0.41
N GLU A 398 16.06 -35.85 0.98
CA GLU A 398 16.61 -36.86 1.90
C GLU A 398 15.83 -36.97 3.21
N LYS A 399 15.30 -35.85 3.75
CA LYS A 399 14.51 -35.86 4.98
C LYS A 399 13.22 -36.69 4.88
N CYS A 400 12.51 -36.55 3.76
CA CYS A 400 11.33 -37.38 3.48
C CYS A 400 11.73 -38.86 3.38
N GLN A 401 12.85 -39.16 2.74
CA GLN A 401 13.38 -40.52 2.61
C GLN A 401 13.63 -41.17 3.98
N VAL A 402 14.27 -40.46 4.90
CA VAL A 402 14.54 -40.97 6.25
C VAL A 402 13.25 -41.27 7.02
N GLN A 403 12.18 -40.50 6.79
CA GLN A 403 10.89 -40.71 7.46
C GLN A 403 10.07 -41.85 6.83
N VAL A 404 10.06 -41.95 5.50
CA VAL A 404 9.21 -42.89 4.75
C VAL A 404 9.82 -44.29 4.66
N ARG A 405 11.14 -44.39 4.39
CA ARG A 405 11.84 -45.67 4.21
C ARG A 405 11.59 -46.69 5.33
N PRO A 406 11.82 -46.39 6.62
CA PRO A 406 11.69 -47.40 7.68
C PRO A 406 10.26 -47.90 7.83
N LYS A 407 9.25 -47.03 7.64
CA LYS A 407 7.83 -47.41 7.70
C LYS A 407 7.48 -48.44 6.62
N VAL A 408 7.97 -48.23 5.40
CA VAL A 408 7.67 -49.08 4.24
C VAL A 408 8.46 -50.39 4.30
N GLU A 409 9.73 -50.35 4.75
CA GLU A 409 10.54 -51.55 4.96
C GLU A 409 9.93 -52.45 6.04
N GLN A 410 9.49 -51.87 7.16
CA GLN A 410 8.80 -52.61 8.21
C GLN A 410 7.50 -53.24 7.69
N LEU A 411 6.69 -52.49 6.94
CA LEU A 411 5.46 -53.01 6.35
C LEU A 411 5.74 -54.14 5.35
N ASN A 412 6.71 -53.98 4.46
CA ASN A 412 7.12 -55.00 3.51
C ASN A 412 7.51 -56.30 4.23
N HIS A 413 8.34 -56.20 5.27
CA HIS A 413 8.78 -57.36 6.02
C HIS A 413 7.61 -58.11 6.67
N ARG A 414 6.71 -57.40 7.34
CA ARG A 414 5.50 -58.00 7.93
C ARG A 414 4.62 -58.65 6.87
N PHE A 415 4.42 -57.96 5.75
CA PHE A 415 3.60 -58.45 4.65
C PHE A 415 4.17 -59.74 4.03
N GLU A 416 5.49 -59.80 3.84
CA GLU A 416 6.19 -60.98 3.32
C GLU A 416 6.04 -62.19 4.25
N ILE A 417 6.19 -62.00 5.57
CA ILE A 417 6.02 -63.06 6.56
C ILE A 417 4.62 -63.66 6.47
N ILE A 418 3.57 -62.84 6.54
CA ILE A 418 2.19 -63.35 6.52
C ILE A 418 1.82 -63.91 5.13
N ALA A 419 2.30 -63.30 4.05
CA ALA A 419 2.08 -63.80 2.68
C ALA A 419 2.71 -65.19 2.49
N GLN A 420 3.94 -65.41 2.99
CA GLN A 420 4.59 -66.71 2.97
C GLN A 420 3.85 -67.73 3.83
N ARG A 421 3.37 -67.33 5.02
CA ARG A 421 2.59 -68.19 5.91
C ARG A 421 1.28 -68.64 5.26
N ILE A 422 0.55 -67.73 4.61
CA ILE A 422 -0.69 -68.04 3.88
C ILE A 422 -0.42 -68.90 2.63
N SER A 423 0.63 -68.58 1.86
CA SER A 423 0.95 -69.28 0.61
C SER A 423 1.37 -70.73 0.86
N SER A 424 2.22 -70.95 1.88
CA SER A 424 2.65 -72.29 2.27
C SER A 424 1.52 -73.12 2.87
N GLY A 425 0.44 -72.47 3.37
CA GLY A 425 -0.66 -73.14 4.06
C GLY A 425 -0.20 -73.96 5.27
N MET A 426 1.04 -73.74 5.75
CA MET A 426 1.63 -74.51 6.84
C MET A 426 1.01 -74.03 8.15
N THR A 427 0.04 -74.81 8.62
CA THR A 427 -0.51 -74.68 9.96
C THR A 427 0.35 -75.48 10.92
N ALA A 428 0.57 -74.96 12.13
CA ALA A 428 1.16 -75.75 13.20
C ALA A 428 0.34 -77.03 13.38
N ALA A 429 1.01 -78.15 13.67
CA ALA A 429 0.33 -79.39 14.00
C ALA A 429 -0.53 -79.15 15.25
N SER A 430 -1.84 -79.31 15.11
CA SER A 430 -2.77 -79.11 16.21
C SER A 430 -2.50 -80.14 17.31
N ALA A 431 -2.82 -79.79 18.56
CA ALA A 431 -2.69 -80.73 19.68
C ALA A 431 -3.44 -82.05 19.40
N LYS A 432 -4.61 -81.96 18.76
CA LYS A 432 -5.42 -83.11 18.38
C LYS A 432 -4.78 -83.97 17.28
N GLU A 433 -4.17 -83.37 16.26
CA GLU A 433 -3.42 -84.13 15.23
C GLU A 433 -2.20 -84.84 15.83
N LEU A 434 -1.52 -84.20 16.78
CA LEU A 434 -0.37 -84.77 17.47
C LEU A 434 -0.76 -85.92 18.40
N GLU A 435 -1.80 -85.74 19.21
CA GLU A 435 -2.35 -86.80 20.07
C GLU A 435 -2.86 -87.99 19.24
N GLN A 436 -3.55 -87.72 18.13
CA GLN A 436 -4.04 -88.76 17.23
C GLN A 436 -2.88 -89.53 16.59
N TYR A 437 -1.85 -88.83 16.10
CA TYR A 437 -0.65 -89.48 15.58
C TYR A 437 0.07 -90.31 16.64
N HIS A 438 0.24 -89.77 17.85
CA HIS A 438 0.91 -90.50 18.93
C HIS A 438 0.12 -91.74 19.36
N SER A 439 -1.22 -91.71 19.29
CA SER A 439 -2.10 -92.84 19.59
C SER A 439 -2.06 -93.89 18.47
N GLU A 440 -2.21 -93.48 17.21
CA GLU A 440 -2.10 -94.37 16.04
C GLU A 440 -0.72 -95.04 15.98
N ALA A 441 0.36 -94.27 16.19
CA ALA A 441 1.72 -94.81 16.26
C ALA A 441 1.92 -95.77 17.43
N GLN A 442 1.24 -95.55 18.56
CA GLN A 442 1.29 -96.46 19.70
C GLN A 442 0.62 -97.80 19.39
N ILE A 443 -0.58 -97.77 18.79
CA ILE A 443 -1.32 -98.98 18.40
C ILE A 443 -0.49 -99.81 17.42
N TRP A 444 0.08 -99.18 16.38
CA TRP A 444 0.93 -99.88 15.42
C TRP A 444 2.23 -100.40 16.04
N LEU A 445 2.83 -99.69 17.00
CA LEU A 445 3.99 -100.19 17.74
C LEU A 445 3.69 -101.43 18.58
N GLU A 446 2.47 -101.55 19.10
CA GLU A 446 1.99 -102.73 19.84
C GLU A 446 1.66 -103.88 18.89
N LEU A 447 0.99 -103.62 17.77
CA LEU A 447 0.71 -104.64 16.73
C LEU A 447 2.00 -105.24 16.18
N LEU A 448 2.95 -104.39 15.77
CA LEU A 448 4.26 -104.86 15.28
C LEU A 448 5.04 -105.61 16.37
N GLU A 449 4.87 -105.29 17.66
CA GLU A 449 5.54 -106.02 18.75
C GLU A 449 4.90 -107.38 19.02
N GLU A 450 3.58 -107.49 18.90
CA GLU A 450 2.89 -108.78 18.93
C GLU A 450 3.22 -109.64 17.71
N GLU A 451 3.38 -109.05 16.52
CA GLU A 451 3.88 -109.75 15.33
C GLU A 451 5.30 -110.28 15.50
N VAL A 452 6.22 -109.49 16.06
CA VAL A 452 7.57 -109.98 16.40
C VAL A 452 7.49 -111.18 17.37
N LYS A 453 6.63 -111.11 18.40
CA LYS A 453 6.45 -112.22 19.36
C LYS A 453 5.76 -113.44 18.76
N GLN A 454 4.81 -113.25 17.83
CA GLN A 454 4.17 -114.34 17.10
C GLN A 454 5.14 -114.97 16.12
N GLY A 455 5.99 -114.20 15.44
CA GLY A 455 7.08 -114.67 14.59
C GLY A 455 8.02 -115.67 15.25
N GLU A 456 8.23 -115.55 16.58
CA GLU A 456 9.00 -116.53 17.37
C GLU A 456 8.27 -117.89 17.54
N ASN A 457 7.02 -118.05 17.11
CA ASN A 457 6.14 -119.18 17.43
C ASN A 457 5.20 -119.68 16.31
N LEU A 458 5.54 -119.49 15.01
CA LEU A 458 4.67 -119.86 13.87
C LEU A 458 5.13 -121.11 13.09
N LYS A 459 4.16 -121.81 12.46
CA LYS A 459 4.38 -122.91 11.51
C LYS A 459 4.03 -122.45 10.09
N GLU A 460 4.57 -123.14 9.09
CA GLU A 460 4.54 -122.84 7.64
C GLU A 460 3.14 -122.59 7.01
N GLU A 461 2.04 -122.78 7.75
CA GLU A 461 0.66 -122.66 7.26
C GLU A 461 0.01 -121.29 7.55
N ASP A 462 0.63 -120.42 8.35
CA ASP A 462 0.07 -119.12 8.76
C ASP A 462 0.37 -117.96 7.78
N PHE A 463 1.03 -118.24 6.65
CA PHE A 463 1.50 -117.24 5.67
C PHE A 463 0.46 -116.86 4.60
N GLN A 464 -0.80 -116.67 4.99
CA GLN A 464 -1.83 -116.25 4.04
C GLN A 464 -2.88 -115.31 4.65
N GLU A 465 -2.50 -114.05 4.91
CA GLU A 465 -3.45 -112.93 4.99
C GLU A 465 -2.75 -111.58 4.72
N ASP A 466 -3.53 -110.58 4.31
CA ASP A 466 -3.19 -109.34 3.56
C ASP A 466 -2.00 -108.47 4.07
N LYS A 467 -0.75 -108.92 3.90
CA LYS A 467 0.48 -108.17 4.26
C LYS A 467 0.66 -106.83 3.53
N ASP A 468 0.15 -106.70 2.30
CA ASP A 468 0.32 -105.48 1.51
C ASP A 468 -0.47 -104.29 2.09
N CYS A 469 -1.58 -104.55 2.80
CA CYS A 469 -2.39 -103.52 3.45
C CYS A 469 -1.71 -102.92 4.69
N GLU A 470 -0.97 -103.73 5.45
CA GLU A 470 -0.29 -103.31 6.68
C GLU A 470 1.03 -102.56 6.39
N GLU A 471 1.78 -102.99 5.38
CA GLU A 471 2.97 -102.27 4.90
C GLU A 471 2.61 -100.88 4.35
N GLY A 472 1.49 -100.76 3.64
CA GLY A 472 0.96 -99.46 3.20
C GLY A 472 0.64 -98.52 4.36
N ALA A 473 -0.08 -99.02 5.38
CA ALA A 473 -0.52 -98.23 6.52
C ALA A 473 0.65 -97.72 7.40
N VAL A 474 1.68 -98.54 7.63
CA VAL A 474 2.87 -98.11 8.41
C VAL A 474 3.68 -97.05 7.66
N LYS A 475 3.85 -97.20 6.33
CA LYS A 475 4.52 -96.18 5.50
C LYS A 475 3.75 -94.87 5.44
N GLU A 476 2.42 -94.92 5.35
CA GLU A 476 1.57 -93.73 5.44
C GLU A 476 1.69 -93.06 6.81
N LEU A 477 1.76 -93.84 7.90
CA LEU A 477 1.95 -93.30 9.25
C LEU A 477 3.33 -92.68 9.44
N LEU A 478 4.39 -93.26 8.88
CA LEU A 478 5.73 -92.66 8.88
C LEU A 478 5.74 -91.33 8.11
N LEU A 479 5.11 -91.27 6.93
CA LEU A 479 4.96 -90.05 6.14
C LEU A 479 4.15 -88.98 6.88
N LYS A 480 3.07 -89.39 7.57
CA LYS A 480 2.26 -88.53 8.46
C LYS A 480 3.11 -87.97 9.59
N GLY A 481 3.99 -88.80 10.19
CA GLY A 481 4.96 -88.38 11.20
C GLY A 481 5.95 -87.34 10.68
N GLU A 482 6.47 -87.50 9.46
CA GLU A 482 7.46 -86.56 8.88
C GLU A 482 6.81 -85.20 8.60
N ASN A 483 5.55 -85.22 8.16
CA ASN A 483 4.75 -84.02 7.96
C ASN A 483 4.47 -83.30 9.28
N LEU A 484 4.06 -84.03 10.32
CA LEU A 484 3.80 -83.48 11.65
C LEU A 484 5.06 -82.97 12.35
N GLN A 485 6.20 -83.64 12.18
CA GLN A 485 7.48 -83.19 12.70
C GLN A 485 7.89 -81.82 12.14
N LYS A 486 7.71 -81.62 10.82
CA LYS A 486 7.94 -80.32 10.15
C LYS A 486 6.97 -79.24 10.63
N ARG A 487 5.76 -79.62 11.04
CA ARG A 487 4.69 -78.74 11.54
C ARG A 487 4.64 -78.61 13.07
N ALA A 488 5.53 -79.29 13.81
CA ALA A 488 5.50 -79.32 15.27
C ALA A 488 5.69 -77.90 15.86
N PRO A 489 4.85 -77.49 16.83
CA PRO A 489 4.80 -76.10 17.32
C PRO A 489 5.98 -75.74 18.23
N ASP A 490 6.63 -76.73 18.85
CA ASP A 490 7.75 -76.55 19.74
C ASP A 490 8.79 -77.66 19.54
N GLN A 491 10.03 -77.39 20.00
CA GLN A 491 11.16 -78.29 19.81
C GLN A 491 10.96 -79.63 20.55
N ASP A 492 10.28 -79.61 21.70
CA ASP A 492 10.01 -80.79 22.51
C ASP A 492 9.04 -81.74 21.80
N LYS A 493 7.93 -81.25 21.26
CA LYS A 493 6.99 -82.06 20.47
C LYS A 493 7.62 -82.55 19.17
N ARG A 494 8.48 -81.74 18.54
CA ARG A 494 9.23 -82.18 17.35
C ARG A 494 10.11 -83.39 17.67
N GLU A 495 10.78 -83.36 18.82
CA GLU A 495 11.63 -84.47 19.27
C GLU A 495 10.79 -85.69 19.70
N GLN A 496 9.64 -85.49 20.35
CA GLN A 496 8.72 -86.59 20.69
C GLN A 496 8.19 -87.31 19.44
N ILE A 497 7.83 -86.58 18.39
CA ILE A 497 7.43 -87.17 17.09
C ILE A 497 8.62 -87.92 16.49
N ARG A 498 9.83 -87.32 16.51
CA ARG A 498 11.05 -87.96 16.01
C ARG A 498 11.33 -89.30 16.69
N LEU A 499 11.24 -89.35 18.01
CA LEU A 499 11.47 -90.55 18.80
C LEU A 499 10.44 -91.63 18.44
N LYS A 500 9.15 -91.28 18.37
CA LYS A 500 8.09 -92.21 17.94
C LYS A 500 8.30 -92.71 16.51
N GLN A 501 8.72 -91.85 15.59
CA GLN A 501 9.04 -92.25 14.21
C GLN A 501 10.22 -93.22 14.14
N ASN A 502 11.28 -92.95 14.90
CA ASN A 502 12.45 -93.84 14.96
C ASN A 502 12.07 -95.20 15.55
N GLN A 503 11.25 -95.22 16.60
CA GLN A 503 10.75 -96.47 17.18
C GLN A 503 9.89 -97.26 16.19
N LEU A 504 8.93 -96.60 15.52
CA LEU A 504 8.05 -97.23 14.55
C LEU A 504 8.85 -97.79 13.36
N ASN A 505 9.79 -97.00 12.83
CA ASN A 505 10.65 -97.41 11.73
C ASN A 505 11.60 -98.54 12.13
N SER A 506 12.17 -98.51 13.34
CA SER A 506 13.04 -99.59 13.84
C SER A 506 12.28 -100.91 13.96
N LYS A 507 11.10 -100.90 14.61
CA LYS A 507 10.29 -102.13 14.76
C LYS A 507 9.76 -102.65 13.43
N TYR A 508 9.30 -101.76 12.56
CA TYR A 508 8.86 -102.13 11.22
C TYR A 508 9.97 -102.79 10.40
N ASN A 509 11.21 -102.26 10.46
CA ASN A 509 12.35 -102.89 9.81
C ASN A 509 12.71 -104.25 10.44
N THR A 510 12.57 -104.42 11.75
CA THR A 510 12.75 -105.73 12.41
C THR A 510 11.75 -106.76 11.89
N VAL A 511 10.45 -106.45 11.91
CA VAL A 511 9.38 -107.32 11.38
C VAL A 511 9.63 -107.67 9.91
N LYS A 512 10.05 -106.69 9.10
CA LYS A 512 10.35 -106.91 7.68
C LYS A 512 11.52 -107.87 7.47
N VAL A 513 12.60 -107.73 8.24
CA VAL A 513 13.78 -108.60 8.15
C VAL A 513 13.45 -110.02 8.65
N ASP A 514 12.63 -110.15 9.69
CA ASP A 514 12.19 -111.44 10.24
C ASP A 514 11.21 -112.17 9.30
N ILE A 515 10.51 -111.45 8.41
CA ILE A 515 9.63 -112.03 7.38
C ILE A 515 10.38 -112.41 6.09
N GLU A 516 11.49 -111.73 5.77
CA GLU A 516 12.31 -111.97 4.58
C GLU A 516 13.41 -113.04 4.80
N SER A 517 13.67 -113.43 6.06
CA SER A 517 14.63 -114.48 6.47
C SER A 517 13.96 -115.83 6.63
#